data_AF-A0A5S9M7K2-F1
#
_entry.id   AF-A0A5S9M7K2-F1
#
_cell.length_a   1.000
_cell.length_b   1.000
_cell.length_c   1.000
_cell.angle_alpha   90.00
_cell.angle_beta   90.00
_cell.angle_gamma   90.00
#
_symmetry.space_group_name_H-M   'P 1'
#
loop_
_entity.id
_entity.type
_entity.pdbx_description
1 polymer ?
#
loop_
_entity_poly.entity_id
_entity_poly.type
_entity_poly.pdbx_seq_one_letter_code
_entity_poly.pdbx_strand_id
1 'polypeptide(L)'
;MIQYTMAADRMNERVSYLYQPYNPAILRLITLVIEAAHKEGKWVGMCGEMAGDEIAIPLLLGLGLDEFSMSATSILPARTQLSKLFLKKKLHHLKSIFYHLAQQKKWLISSRRRFNRTK
;
A
#
# COMPACT_ATOMS: atom_id res chain seq x y z
N MET A 1 10.69 5.20 -2.65
CA MET A 1 10.36 3.93 -1.94
C MET A 1 10.42 2.73 -2.87
N ILE A 2 9.55 2.65 -3.90
CA ILE A 2 9.41 1.45 -4.74
C ILE A 2 10.72 1.03 -5.43
N GLN A 3 11.44 1.97 -6.03
CA GLN A 3 12.70 1.68 -6.75
C GLN A 3 13.75 0.99 -5.86
N TYR A 4 13.87 1.41 -4.59
CA TYR A 4 14.78 0.80 -3.63
C TYR A 4 14.29 -0.58 -3.18
N THR A 5 12.99 -0.73 -2.89
CA THR A 5 12.45 -2.02 -2.45
C THR A 5 12.47 -3.07 -3.54
N MET A 6 12.35 -2.68 -4.81
CA MET A 6 12.33 -3.58 -5.96
C MET A 6 13.66 -3.68 -6.70
N ALA A 7 14.68 -2.91 -6.28
CA ALA A 7 15.97 -2.81 -6.97
C ALA A 7 15.82 -2.54 -8.48
N ALA A 8 14.85 -1.70 -8.86
CA ALA A 8 14.49 -1.42 -10.24
C ALA A 8 14.32 0.08 -10.46
N ASP A 9 15.01 0.62 -11.45
CA ASP A 9 14.91 2.02 -11.88
C ASP A 9 13.78 2.16 -12.91
N ARG A 10 12.86 3.11 -12.66
CA ARG A 10 11.73 3.38 -13.57
C ARG A 10 12.17 4.01 -14.91
N MET A 11 13.32 4.69 -14.93
CA MET A 11 13.87 5.35 -16.12
C MET A 11 14.69 4.41 -16.99
N ASN A 12 15.02 3.22 -16.48
CA ASN A 12 15.78 2.22 -17.23
C ASN A 12 14.81 1.26 -17.94
N GLU A 13 14.68 1.43 -19.26
CA GLU A 13 13.78 0.62 -20.10
C GLU A 13 14.00 -0.90 -19.96
N ARG A 14 15.21 -1.34 -19.64
CA ARG A 14 15.52 -2.78 -19.49
C ARG A 14 14.94 -3.40 -18.22
N VAL A 15 14.59 -2.60 -17.22
CA VAL A 15 14.09 -3.07 -15.91
C VAL A 15 12.83 -2.35 -15.45
N SER A 16 12.30 -1.41 -16.23
CA SER A 16 11.11 -0.63 -15.87
C SER A 16 9.89 -1.51 -15.63
N TYR A 17 9.78 -2.66 -16.29
CA TYR A 17 8.71 -3.64 -16.07
C TYR A 17 8.68 -4.25 -14.66
N LEU A 18 9.81 -4.19 -13.93
CA LEU A 18 9.89 -4.62 -12.53
C LEU A 18 9.36 -3.54 -11.59
N TYR A 19 9.13 -2.31 -12.03
CA TYR A 19 8.54 -1.25 -11.22
C TYR A 19 7.04 -1.52 -11.03
N GLN A 20 6.67 -2.13 -9.90
CA GLN A 20 5.27 -2.50 -9.59
C GLN A 20 4.80 -1.84 -8.28
N PRO A 21 4.19 -0.63 -8.35
CA PRO A 21 3.67 0.07 -7.18
C PRO A 21 2.67 -0.74 -6.35
N TYR A 22 1.86 -1.56 -7.03
CA TYR A 22 0.82 -2.40 -6.43
C TYR A 22 1.32 -3.76 -5.96
N ASN A 23 2.64 -3.99 -5.96
CA ASN A 23 3.18 -5.24 -5.49
C ASN A 23 2.83 -5.44 -3.99
N PRO A 24 2.39 -6.64 -3.56
CA PRO A 24 2.06 -6.90 -2.16
C PRO A 24 3.20 -6.58 -1.19
N ALA A 25 4.47 -6.62 -1.62
CA ALA A 25 5.60 -6.21 -0.80
C ALA A 25 5.60 -4.71 -0.46
N ILE A 26 5.23 -3.87 -1.44
CA ILE A 26 5.12 -2.42 -1.26
C ILE A 26 3.94 -2.09 -0.35
N LEU A 27 2.78 -2.72 -0.60
CA LEU A 27 1.59 -2.51 0.23
C LEU A 27 1.83 -2.92 1.69
N ARG A 28 2.51 -4.05 1.93
CA ARG A 28 2.93 -4.45 3.28
C ARG A 28 3.83 -3.43 3.96
N LEU A 29 4.78 -2.87 3.21
CA LEU A 29 5.70 -1.86 3.74
C LEU A 29 4.94 -0.60 4.16
N ILE A 30 4.01 -0.14 3.32
CA ILE A 30 3.13 0.99 3.64
C ILE A 30 2.30 0.69 4.89
N THR A 31 1.64 -0.48 4.96
CA THR A 31 0.87 -0.89 6.14
C THR A 31 1.73 -0.93 7.40
N LEU A 32 2.96 -1.44 7.33
CA LEU A 32 3.86 -1.49 8.48
C LEU A 32 4.20 -0.09 8.99
N VAL A 33 4.43 0.87 8.10
CA VAL A 33 4.70 2.27 8.47
C VAL A 33 3.47 2.92 9.11
N ILE A 34 2.29 2.72 8.53
CA ILE A 34 1.01 3.22 9.07
C ILE A 34 0.77 2.64 10.47
N GLU A 35 0.83 1.32 10.62
CA GLU A 35 0.62 0.66 11.91
C GLU A 35 1.65 1.11 12.95
N ALA A 36 2.92 1.30 12.56
CA ALA A 36 3.97 1.77 13.47
C ALA A 36 3.71 3.21 13.95
N ALA A 37 3.29 4.11 13.06
CA ALA A 37 2.96 5.49 13.44
C ALA A 37 1.70 5.56 14.31
N HIS A 38 0.65 4.82 13.94
CA HIS A 38 -0.60 4.78 14.69
C HIS A 38 -0.41 4.21 16.10
N LYS A 39 0.49 3.23 16.28
CA LYS A 39 0.88 2.73 17.62
C LYS A 39 1.45 3.82 18.53
N GLU A 40 2.11 4.81 17.95
CA GLU A 40 2.68 5.96 18.66
C GLU A 40 1.73 7.17 18.66
N GLY A 41 0.47 7.01 18.22
CA GLY A 41 -0.50 8.11 18.12
C GLY A 41 -0.14 9.16 17.06
N LYS A 42 0.73 8.82 16.11
CA LYS A 42 1.16 9.70 15.01
C LYS A 42 0.40 9.37 13.73
N TRP A 43 0.26 10.37 12.86
CA TRP A 43 -0.37 10.22 11.55
C TRP A 43 0.67 9.95 10.45
N VAL A 44 0.23 9.38 9.32
CA VAL A 44 1.07 9.11 8.14
C VAL A 44 0.44 9.71 6.89
N GLY A 45 1.22 10.53 6.19
CA GLY A 45 0.90 11.02 4.86
C GLY A 45 1.69 10.30 3.77
N MET A 46 1.13 10.27 2.57
CA MET A 46 1.85 9.86 1.36
C MET A 46 1.91 11.02 0.37
N CYS A 47 3.11 11.36 -0.07
CA CYS A 47 3.34 12.21 -1.23
C CYS A 47 3.78 11.36 -2.44
N GLY A 48 3.39 11.80 -3.62
CA GLY A 48 3.81 11.20 -4.89
C GLY A 48 2.66 10.69 -5.74
N GLU A 49 3.01 10.16 -6.92
CA GLU A 49 2.01 9.81 -7.95
C GLU A 49 0.97 8.79 -7.46
N MET A 50 1.38 7.81 -6.64
CA MET A 50 0.48 6.80 -6.08
C MET A 50 -0.59 7.41 -5.14
N ALA A 51 -0.33 8.53 -4.49
CA ALA A 51 -1.32 9.18 -3.62
C ALA A 51 -2.46 9.83 -4.44
N GLY A 52 -2.20 10.19 -5.70
CA GLY A 52 -3.19 10.77 -6.62
C GLY A 52 -3.78 9.79 -7.63
N ASP A 53 -3.43 8.50 -7.55
CA ASP A 53 -3.94 7.47 -8.46
C ASP A 53 -5.33 6.98 -8.00
N GLU A 54 -6.29 7.02 -8.92
CA GLU A 54 -7.68 6.63 -8.68
C GLU A 54 -7.84 5.19 -8.17
N ILE A 55 -6.94 4.27 -8.54
CA ILE A 55 -6.97 2.88 -8.09
C ILE A 55 -6.35 2.76 -6.68
N ALA A 56 -5.30 3.55 -6.41
CA ALA A 56 -4.59 3.50 -5.14
C ALA A 56 -5.33 4.20 -4.00
N ILE A 57 -6.08 5.28 -4.27
CA ILE A 57 -6.79 6.05 -3.23
C ILE A 57 -7.70 5.17 -2.33
N PRO A 58 -8.63 4.35 -2.88
CA PRO A 58 -9.46 3.47 -2.06
C PRO A 58 -8.64 2.44 -1.27
N LEU A 59 -7.55 1.95 -1.87
CA LEU A 59 -6.66 0.97 -1.26
C LEU A 59 -5.93 1.57 -0.06
N LEU A 60 -5.25 2.70 -0.25
CA LEU A 60 -4.50 3.41 0.78
C LEU A 60 -5.42 3.89 1.92
N LEU A 61 -6.61 4.36 1.58
CA LEU A 61 -7.64 4.70 2.57
C LEU A 61 -8.04 3.45 3.39
N GLY A 62 -8.22 2.31 2.73
CA GLY A 62 -8.49 1.03 3.39
C GLY A 62 -7.35 0.58 4.31
N LEU A 63 -6.09 0.83 3.94
CA LEU A 63 -4.93 0.55 4.79
C LEU A 63 -4.83 1.48 6.01
N GLY A 64 -5.53 2.61 6.00
CA GLY A 64 -5.55 3.59 7.09
C GLY A 64 -4.58 4.75 6.89
N LEU A 65 -4.27 5.12 5.65
CA LEU A 65 -3.49 6.33 5.38
C LEU A 65 -4.28 7.59 5.78
N ASP A 66 -3.62 8.54 6.45
CA ASP A 66 -4.27 9.72 7.04
C ASP A 66 -4.26 10.93 6.09
N GLU A 67 -3.18 11.13 5.33
CA GLU A 67 -3.02 12.27 4.43
C GLU A 67 -2.59 11.84 3.02
N PHE A 68 -3.21 12.47 2.01
CA PHE A 68 -2.90 12.28 0.59
C PHE A 68 -2.37 13.59 0.00
N SER A 69 -1.13 13.57 -0.49
CA SER A 69 -0.46 14.71 -1.13
C SER A 69 -0.12 14.38 -2.58
N MET A 70 -0.61 15.20 -3.51
CA MET A 70 -0.59 14.95 -4.95
C MET A 70 -0.52 16.25 -5.76
N SER A 71 -0.39 16.15 -7.09
CA SER A 71 -0.46 17.29 -7.99
C SER A 71 -1.82 17.99 -7.90
N ALA A 72 -1.83 19.33 -8.06
CA ALA A 72 -3.04 20.14 -7.93
C ALA A 72 -4.20 19.67 -8.83
N THR A 73 -3.88 19.19 -10.03
CA THR A 73 -4.82 18.63 -11.00
C THR A 73 -5.55 17.38 -10.50
N SER A 74 -4.94 16.60 -9.60
CA SER A 74 -5.50 15.35 -9.08
C SER A 74 -6.32 15.53 -7.79
N ILE A 75 -6.23 16.70 -7.14
CA ILE A 75 -6.90 16.96 -5.85
C ILE A 75 -8.43 16.86 -5.98
N LEU A 76 -9.03 17.50 -6.99
CA LEU A 76 -10.50 17.51 -7.16
C LEU A 76 -11.08 16.12 -7.47
N PRO A 77 -10.51 15.34 -8.41
CA PRO A 77 -10.89 13.94 -8.61
C PRO A 77 -10.78 13.10 -7.33
N ALA A 78 -9.63 13.17 -6.65
CA ALA A 78 -9.37 12.40 -5.44
C ALA A 78 -10.36 12.74 -4.31
N ARG A 79 -10.61 14.03 -4.08
CA ARG A 79 -11.59 14.49 -3.09
C ARG A 79 -12.99 13.97 -3.39
N THR A 80 -13.40 14.02 -4.65
CA THR A 80 -14.71 13.51 -5.10
C THR A 80 -14.84 12.01 -4.85
N GLN A 81 -13.78 11.25 -5.16
CA GLN A 81 -13.72 9.82 -4.93
C GLN A 81 -13.78 9.46 -3.44
N LEU A 82 -12.95 10.11 -2.61
CA LEU A 82 -12.95 9.93 -1.16
C LEU A 82 -14.32 10.20 -0.56
N SER A 83 -14.96 11.32 -0.95
CA SER A 83 -16.30 11.69 -0.48
C SER A 83 -17.35 10.61 -0.79
N LYS A 84 -17.30 10.02 -1.98
CA LYS A 84 -18.19 8.91 -2.38
C LYS A 84 -17.93 7.62 -1.57
N LEU A 85 -16.67 7.33 -1.25
CA LEU A 85 -16.29 6.15 -0.46
C LEU A 85 -16.75 6.25 0.99
N PHE A 86 -16.61 7.43 1.60
CA PHE A 86 -17.11 7.71 2.95
C PHE A 86 -18.63 7.53 3.04
N LEU A 87 -19.39 8.04 2.07
CA LEU A 87 -20.84 7.88 2.00
C LEU A 87 -21.30 6.42 1.88
N LYS A 88 -20.49 5.57 1.23
CA LYS A 88 -20.82 4.15 1.01
C LYS A 88 -20.45 3.22 2.17
N LYS A 89 -19.87 3.72 3.28
CA LYS A 89 -19.40 2.90 4.44
C LYS A 89 -18.66 1.61 4.04
N LYS A 90 -17.94 1.63 2.90
CA LYS A 90 -17.32 0.42 2.30
C LYS A 90 -15.92 0.10 2.85
N LEU A 91 -15.52 0.68 3.97
CA LEU A 91 -14.15 0.62 4.49
C LEU A 91 -13.80 -0.72 5.16
N HIS A 92 -14.77 -1.37 5.82
CA HIS A 92 -14.48 -2.57 6.62
C HIS A 92 -14.09 -3.81 5.78
N HIS A 93 -14.65 -3.95 4.57
CA HIS A 93 -14.41 -5.12 3.73
C HIS A 93 -13.05 -5.06 3.00
N LEU A 94 -12.59 -3.84 2.67
CA LEU A 94 -11.32 -3.63 1.98
C LEU A 94 -10.13 -3.98 2.89
N LYS A 95 -10.21 -3.67 4.19
CA LYS A 95 -9.18 -4.07 5.15
C LYS A 95 -8.94 -5.57 5.13
N SER A 96 -9.97 -6.41 5.17
CA SER A 96 -9.77 -7.86 5.29
C SER A 96 -9.19 -8.49 4.02
N ILE A 97 -9.67 -8.08 2.84
CA ILE A 97 -9.22 -8.62 1.55
C ILE A 97 -7.75 -8.28 1.30
N PHE A 98 -7.36 -7.02 1.51
CA PHE A 98 -5.99 -6.58 1.27
C PHE A 98 -5.03 -7.05 2.38
N TYR A 99 -5.50 -7.13 3.64
CA TYR A 99 -4.72 -7.75 4.71
C TYR A 99 -4.45 -9.23 4.41
N HIS A 100 -5.39 -9.96 3.82
CA HIS A 100 -5.16 -11.36 3.43
C HIS A 100 -4.05 -11.50 2.37
N LEU A 101 -4.04 -10.63 1.35
CA LEU A 101 -2.97 -10.59 0.33
C LEU A 101 -1.62 -10.19 0.92
N ALA A 102 -1.60 -9.31 1.92
CA ALA A 102 -0.41 -8.96 2.68
C ALA A 102 0.09 -10.12 3.58
N GLN A 103 -0.80 -10.93 4.16
CA GLN A 103 -0.43 -12.01 5.09
C GLN A 103 -0.10 -13.35 4.42
N GLN A 104 -0.50 -13.60 3.17
CA GLN A 104 -0.25 -14.89 2.49
C GLN A 104 1.22 -15.33 2.49
N LYS A 105 2.19 -14.40 2.50
CA LYS A 105 3.62 -14.75 2.63
C LYS A 105 4.13 -14.96 4.06
N LYS A 106 3.46 -14.43 5.09
CA LYS A 106 3.83 -14.69 6.50
C LYS A 106 3.61 -16.16 6.84
N TRP A 107 2.58 -16.78 6.24
CA TRP A 107 2.35 -18.22 6.27
C TRP A 107 3.45 -19.00 5.54
N LEU A 108 3.86 -18.56 4.34
CA LEU A 108 4.95 -19.19 3.58
C LEU A 108 6.31 -19.17 4.33
N ILE A 109 6.62 -18.09 5.04
CA ILE A 109 7.89 -17.98 5.80
C ILE A 109 7.85 -18.80 7.09
N SER A 110 6.70 -18.85 7.79
CA SER A 110 6.54 -19.67 9.00
C SER A 110 6.47 -21.18 8.68
N SER A 111 5.93 -21.56 7.52
CA SER A 111 5.92 -22.95 7.04
C SER A 111 7.28 -23.40 6.47
N ARG A 112 8.10 -22.50 5.91
CA ARG A 112 9.49 -22.83 5.51
C ARG A 112 10.42 -23.05 6.71
N ARG A 113 10.22 -22.32 7.82
CA ARG A 113 10.96 -22.57 9.08
C ARG A 113 10.65 -23.93 9.72
N ARG A 114 9.49 -24.52 9.42
CA ARG A 114 9.10 -25.85 9.93
C ARG A 114 9.70 -27.01 9.10
N PHE A 115 10.12 -26.75 7.85
CA PHE A 115 10.78 -27.74 6.99
C PHE A 115 12.31 -27.82 7.18
N ASN A 116 12.96 -26.72 7.58
CA ASN A 116 14.42 -26.68 7.82
C ASN A 116 14.85 -27.13 9.23
N ARG A 117 13.95 -27.74 10.01
CA ARG A 117 14.23 -28.22 11.38
C ARG A 117 14.19 -29.76 11.50
N THR A 118 14.04 -30.46 10.37
CA THR A 118 14.00 -31.93 10.26
C THR A 118 15.00 -32.46 9.21
N LYS A 119 16.12 -31.77 9.02
CA LYS A 119 17.32 -32.33 8.38
C LYS A 119 18.50 -32.14 9.32
#